data_AF-A0A662U2A4-F1
#
_entry.id   AF-A0A662U2A4-F1
#
_cell.length_a   1.000
_cell.length_b   1.000
_cell.length_c   1.000
_cell.angle_alpha   90.00
_cell.angle_beta   90.00
_cell.angle_gamma   90.00
#
_symmetry.space_group_name_H-M   'P 1'
#
loop_
_entity.id
_entity.type
_entity.pdbx_description
1 polymer ?
#
loop_
_entity_poly.entity_id
_entity_poly.type
_entity_poly.pdbx_seq_one_letter_code
_entity_poly.pdbx_strand_id
1 'polypeptide(L)' 'ALSYKIESWDGYLIYLAKKFKAPIIYSVDHELAKKVKEIQVINPIPPSIFELYNKWIREKLQSNP' A
#
# COMPACT_ATOMS: atom_id res chain seq x y z
N ALA A 1 -5.24 3.45 -25.19
CA ALA A 1 -4.59 3.18 -23.90
C ALA A 1 -5.49 3.73 -22.80
N LEU A 2 -6.31 2.87 -22.18
CA LEU A 2 -7.14 3.26 -21.03
C LEU A 2 -6.19 3.61 -19.88
N SER A 3 -6.05 4.89 -19.62
CA SER A 3 -5.40 5.46 -18.46
C SER A 3 -6.13 4.94 -17.22
N TYR A 4 -5.59 3.90 -16.59
CA TYR A 4 -5.92 3.54 -15.22
C TYR A 4 -5.50 4.72 -14.34
N LYS A 5 -6.39 5.70 -14.17
CA LYS A 5 -6.29 6.66 -13.07
C LYS A 5 -6.51 5.89 -11.78
N ILE A 6 -5.42 5.33 -11.27
CA ILE A 6 -5.28 4.48 -10.08
C ILE A 6 -5.79 5.17 -8.81
N GLU A 7 -6.03 6.49 -8.81
CA GLU A 7 -6.66 7.22 -7.70
C GLU A 7 -8.00 6.62 -7.23
N SER A 8 -8.73 5.92 -8.11
CA SER A 8 -10.01 5.31 -7.78
C SER A 8 -9.90 4.16 -6.76
N TRP A 9 -8.78 3.41 -6.75
CA TRP A 9 -8.65 2.23 -5.89
C TRP A 9 -8.48 2.58 -4.42
N ASP A 10 -7.71 3.62 -4.11
CA ASP A 10 -7.60 4.13 -2.74
C ASP A 10 -8.97 4.55 -2.22
N GLY A 11 -9.70 5.35 -3.01
CA GLY A 11 -11.06 5.77 -2.68
C GLY A 11 -12.02 4.60 -2.47
N TYR A 12 -11.92 3.55 -3.28
CA TYR A 12 -12.74 2.34 -3.15
C TYR A 12 -12.41 1.54 -1.89
N LEU A 13 -11.13 1.32 -1.59
CA LEU A 13 -10.70 0.65 -0.35
C LEU A 13 -11.16 1.40 0.90
N ILE A 14 -11.08 2.72 0.87
CA ILE A 14 -11.58 3.59 1.94
C ILE A 14 -13.10 3.48 2.06
N TYR A 15 -13.83 3.52 0.95
CA TYR A 15 -15.28 3.35 0.93
C TYR A 15 -15.68 2.01 1.56
N LEU A 16 -15.03 0.92 1.16
CA LEU A 16 -15.30 -0.41 1.71
C LEU A 16 -15.01 -0.44 3.21
N ALA A 17 -13.85 0.06 3.64
CA ALA A 17 -13.48 0.09 5.04
C ALA A 17 -14.48 0.89 5.89
N LYS A 18 -14.97 2.04 5.39
CA LYS A 18 -16.04 2.81 6.05
C LYS A 18 -17.37 2.03 6.07
N LYS A 19 -17.78 1.48 4.93
CA LYS A 19 -19.05 0.75 4.78
C LYS A 19 -19.15 -0.45 5.71
N PHE A 20 -18.06 -1.21 5.83
CA PHE A 20 -17.99 -2.41 6.65
C PHE A 20 -17.48 -2.17 8.07
N LYS A 21 -17.27 -0.91 8.46
CA LYS A 21 -16.71 -0.53 9.78
C LYS A 21 -15.41 -1.28 10.07
N ALA A 22 -14.54 -1.42 9.06
CA ALA A 22 -13.23 -2.02 9.19
C ALA A 22 -12.21 -0.91 9.51
N PRO A 23 -11.78 -0.76 10.77
CA PRO A 23 -10.91 0.34 11.17
C PRO A 23 -9.47 0.19 10.70
N ILE A 24 -9.10 -1.00 10.21
CA ILE A 24 -7.73 -1.34 9.82
C ILE A 24 -7.73 -1.85 8.38
N ILE A 25 -6.88 -1.26 7.55
CA ILE A 25 -6.51 -1.77 6.23
C ILE A 25 -5.07 -2.28 6.32
N TYR A 26 -4.83 -3.53 5.95
CA TYR A 26 -3.47 -4.05 5.81
C TYR A 26 -2.94 -3.77 4.41
N SER A 27 -1.86 -3.00 4.30
CA SER A 27 -1.26 -2.64 3.02
C SER A 27 0.22 -2.32 3.14
N VAL A 28 0.99 -2.69 2.11
CA VAL A 28 2.39 -2.27 1.93
C VAL A 28 2.52 -0.88 1.28
N ASP A 29 1.39 -0.32 0.80
CA ASP A 29 1.35 1.00 0.18
C ASP A 29 1.35 2.11 1.23
N HIS A 30 2.48 2.81 1.32
CA HIS A 30 2.68 3.93 2.24
C HIS A 30 1.92 5.20 1.83
N GLU A 31 1.53 5.35 0.56
CA GLU A 31 0.75 6.51 0.10
C GLU A 31 -0.71 6.41 0.55
N LEU A 32 -1.28 5.20 0.58
CA LEU A 32 -2.62 4.97 1.13
C LEU A 32 -2.71 5.40 2.61
N ALA A 33 -1.65 5.14 3.38
CA ALA A 33 -1.57 5.54 4.79
C ALA A 33 -1.59 7.06 5.00
N LYS A 34 -1.16 7.86 4.02
CA LYS A 34 -1.15 9.34 4.12
C LYS A 34 -2.52 9.97 3.83
N LYS A 35 -3.39 9.26 3.12
CA LYS A 35 -4.65 9.80 2.58
C LYS A 35 -5.80 9.82 3.59
N VAL A 36 -5.71 9.07 4.70
CA VAL A 36 -6.84 8.89 5.64
C VAL A 36 -6.38 8.91 7.08
N LYS A 37 -7.03 9.73 7.91
CA LYS A 37 -6.79 9.82 9.36
C LYS A 37 -7.70 8.93 10.20
N GLU A 38 -8.86 8.56 9.66
CA GLU A 38 -9.91 7.80 10.37
C GLU A 38 -9.74 6.27 10.28
N ILE A 39 -8.88 5.80 9.37
CA ILE A 39 -8.66 4.38 9.08
C ILE A 39 -7.18 4.12 9.22
N GLN A 40 -6.82 3.15 10.06
CA GLN A 40 -5.43 2.78 10.27
C GLN A 40 -4.95 1.92 9.11
N VAL A 41 -3.86 2.33 8.46
CA VAL A 41 -3.20 1.52 7.44
C VAL A 41 -1.95 0.90 8.04
N ILE A 42 -1.87 -0.43 8.07
CA ILE A 42 -0.78 -1.17 8.71
C ILE A 42 -0.09 -2.02 7.65
N ASN A 43 1.23 -1.91 7.54
CA ASN A 43 2.00 -2.90 6.80
C ASN A 43 2.08 -4.20 7.64
N PRO A 44 1.52 -5.33 7.18
CA PRO A 44 1.55 -6.58 7.94
C PRO A 44 2.97 -7.21 8.00
N ILE A 45 3.92 -6.70 7.22
CA ILE A 45 5.29 -7.19 7.15
C ILE A 45 6.13 -6.42 8.17
N PRO A 46 6.91 -7.10 9.04
CA PRO A 46 7.82 -6.45 9.96
C PRO A 46 8.79 -5.49 9.21
N PRO A 47 9.05 -4.28 9.72
CA PRO A 47 9.84 -3.28 9.02
C PRO A 47 11.20 -3.80 8.53
N SER A 48 11.93 -4.53 9.37
CA SER A 48 13.24 -5.11 9.02
C SER A 48 13.17 -6.11 7.85
N ILE A 49 12.11 -6.90 7.78
CA ILE A 49 11.88 -7.86 6.69
C ILE A 49 11.47 -7.12 5.42
N PHE A 50 10.62 -6.11 5.54
CA PHE A 50 10.19 -5.30 4.40
C PHE A 50 11.36 -4.51 3.80
N GLU A 51 12.28 -4.00 4.63
CA GLU A 51 13.53 -3.36 4.19
C GLU A 51 14.43 -4.34 3.44
N LEU A 52 14.60 -5.55 3.95
CA LEU A 52 15.38 -6.61 3.30
C LEU A 52 14.82 -6.96 1.92
N TYR A 53 13.49 -7.13 1.83
CA TYR A 53 12.80 -7.39 0.57
C TYR A 53 13.02 -6.26 -0.44
N ASN A 54 12.84 -5.00 -0.02
CA ASN A 54 13.06 -3.85 -0.89
C ASN A 54 14.52 -3.73 -1.33
N LYS A 55 15.48 -4.08 -0.46
CA LYS A 55 16.90 -4.15 -0.83
C LYS A 55 17.13 -5.21 -1.91
N TRP A 56 16.62 -6.42 -1.72
CA TRP A 56 16.73 -7.50 -2.69
C TRP A 56 16.13 -7.12 -4.05
N ILE A 57 14.96 -6.47 -4.08
CA ILE A 57 14.36 -5.99 -5.33
C ILE A 57 15.26 -4.97 -6.03
N ARG A 58 15.78 -3.98 -5.30
CA ARG A 58 16.67 -2.97 -5.90
C ARG A 58 17.91 -3.59 -6.51
N GLU A 59 18.54 -4.54 -5.82
CA GLU A 59 19.70 -5.28 -6.33
C GLU A 59 19.35 -6.04 -7.60
N LYS A 60 18.18 -6.69 -7.66
CA LYS A 60 17.73 -7.43 -8.84
C LYS A 60 17.41 -6.55 -10.04
N LEU A 61 16.75 -5.41 -9.81
CA LEU A 61 16.45 -4.44 -10.86
C LEU A 61 17.72 -3.76 -11.40
N GLN A 62 18.74 -3.56 -10.56
CA GLN A 62 20.04 -3.04 -11.00
C GLN A 62 20.87 -4.09 -11.76
N SER A 63 20.72 -5.37 -11.43
CA SER A 63 21.45 -6.46 -12.10
C SER A 63 20.91 -6.84 -13.49
N ASN A 64 19.77 -6.25 -13.90
CA ASN A 64 19.13 -6.53 -15.18
C ASN A 64 18.65 -5.20 -15.80
N PRO A 65 19.55 -4.44 -16.46
CA PRO A 65 19.24 -3.14 -17.06
C PRO A 65 18.24 -3.23 -18.22
#